data_AF-A0A964MS31-F1
#
_entry.id   AF-A0A964MS31-F1
#
_cell.length_a   1.000
_cell.length_b   1.000
_cell.length_c   1.000
_cell.angle_alpha   90.00
_cell.angle_beta   90.00
_cell.angle_gamma   90.00
#
_symmetry.space_group_name_H-M   'P 1'
#
loop_
_entity.id
_entity.type
_entity.pdbx_description
1 polymer ?
#
loop_
_entity_poly.entity_id
_entity_poly.type
_entity_poly.pdbx_seq_one_letter_code
_entity_poly.pdbx_strand_id
1 'polypeptide(L)'
;MGAALLLIATPAHFVYARAGVDAIYTLPFVLAWLIGVTDVLNGGPRWRAAAASCALGVGVYAQPAGPLTMGFLLVITLAAIWRSGSRDAGSFAVPVVAFSGPVAVAVVWFAANPSAYPDTFGRWAIHAAHVRFPLDGIRAFVNWNTLGTRLSLYWGFLDPSWLFFDGAAASTGAMHGAAPFLFAMLALLVSGIAGRLRIGPAAVTLVLLAGLAVAPLAASTFGQPHAIGDALAVVPLVVVLAAGGLADWFARDGGGWRLLGWAAVAAMAIDFAGFYVSYWSG
;
A
#
# COMPACT_ATOMS: atom_id res chain seq x y z
N MET A 1 -6.03 -2.32 -18.33
CA MET A 1 -7.43 -2.77 -18.18
C MET A 1 -7.59 -3.81 -17.07
N GLY A 2 -6.82 -4.91 -17.06
CA GLY A 2 -6.91 -5.94 -16.00
C GLY A 2 -6.81 -5.40 -14.57
N ALA A 3 -5.77 -4.61 -14.24
CA ALA A 3 -5.59 -4.07 -12.88
C ALA A 3 -6.76 -3.21 -12.37
N ALA A 4 -7.44 -2.46 -13.24
CA ALA A 4 -8.59 -1.65 -12.83
C ALA A 4 -9.79 -2.52 -12.44
N LEU A 5 -10.06 -3.60 -13.20
CA LEU A 5 -11.10 -4.56 -12.87
C LEU A 5 -10.80 -5.31 -11.57
N LEU A 6 -9.55 -5.73 -11.38
CA LEU A 6 -9.12 -6.37 -10.13
C LEU A 6 -9.26 -5.41 -8.93
N LEU A 7 -8.93 -4.14 -9.09
CA LEU A 7 -9.09 -3.14 -8.03
C LEU A 7 -10.56 -2.98 -7.64
N ILE A 8 -11.46 -2.85 -8.63
CA ILE A 8 -12.90 -2.73 -8.41
C ILE A 8 -13.44 -3.97 -7.69
N ALA A 9 -12.99 -5.16 -8.09
CA ALA A 9 -13.40 -6.44 -7.50
C ALA A 9 -12.68 -6.78 -6.19
N THR A 10 -11.78 -5.92 -5.68
CA THR A 10 -11.09 -6.20 -4.42
C THR A 10 -12.02 -5.86 -3.24
N PRO A 11 -12.35 -6.81 -2.35
CA PRO A 11 -13.24 -6.58 -1.21
C PRO A 11 -12.84 -5.38 -0.36
N ALA A 12 -11.55 -5.27 0.02
CA ALA A 12 -11.07 -4.13 0.79
C ALA A 12 -11.29 -2.79 0.07
N HIS A 13 -11.03 -2.71 -1.24
CA HIS A 13 -11.31 -1.48 -1.99
C HIS A 13 -12.81 -1.16 -1.99
N PHE A 14 -13.66 -2.16 -2.29
CA PHE A 14 -15.11 -1.99 -2.33
C PHE A 14 -15.69 -1.49 -1.01
N VAL A 15 -15.35 -2.16 0.10
CA VAL A 15 -15.87 -1.84 1.43
C VAL A 15 -15.48 -0.43 1.85
N TYR A 16 -14.19 -0.10 1.75
CA TYR A 16 -13.70 1.20 2.21
C TYR A 16 -14.13 2.35 1.29
N ALA A 17 -14.25 2.12 -0.02
CA ALA A 17 -14.80 3.10 -0.95
C ALA A 17 -16.28 3.38 -0.67
N ARG A 18 -17.05 2.35 -0.30
CA ARG A 18 -18.44 2.50 0.07
C ARG A 18 -18.62 3.16 1.45
N ALA A 19 -17.83 2.76 2.44
CA ALA A 19 -17.93 3.26 3.80
C ALA A 19 -17.58 4.75 3.90
N GLY A 20 -16.80 5.29 2.94
CA GLY A 20 -16.44 6.71 2.91
C GLY A 20 -15.53 7.12 4.07
N VAL A 21 -14.80 6.15 4.64
CA VAL A 21 -13.86 6.38 5.74
C VAL A 21 -12.50 6.80 5.21
N ASP A 22 -11.77 7.51 6.05
CA ASP A 22 -10.50 8.19 5.77
C ASP A 22 -9.42 7.28 5.18
N ALA A 23 -9.42 5.99 5.56
CA ALA A 23 -8.49 5.00 5.05
C ALA A 23 -8.47 4.93 3.50
N ILE A 24 -9.62 5.10 2.83
CA ILE A 24 -9.69 5.02 1.36
C ILE A 24 -8.90 6.13 0.66
N TYR A 25 -8.76 7.30 1.30
CA TYR A 25 -8.10 8.46 0.69
C TYR A 25 -6.62 8.22 0.40
N THR A 26 -6.01 7.19 0.98
CA THR A 26 -4.62 6.82 0.68
C THR A 26 -4.44 6.24 -0.72
N LEU A 27 -5.45 5.52 -1.22
CA LEU A 27 -5.36 4.80 -2.49
C LEU A 27 -5.07 5.69 -3.70
N PRO A 28 -5.77 6.82 -3.94
CA PRO A 28 -5.48 7.67 -5.09
C PRO A 28 -4.03 8.18 -5.11
N PHE A 29 -3.43 8.48 -3.96
CA PHE A 29 -2.04 8.93 -3.88
C PHE A 29 -1.05 7.81 -4.18
N VAL A 30 -1.28 6.61 -3.64
CA VAL A 30 -0.44 5.43 -3.94
C VAL A 30 -0.57 5.02 -5.42
N LEU A 31 -1.76 5.12 -6.01
CA LEU A 31 -1.98 4.85 -7.44
C LEU A 31 -1.28 5.90 -8.31
N ALA A 32 -1.43 7.19 -8.01
CA ALA A 32 -0.74 8.26 -8.72
C ALA A 32 0.79 8.10 -8.63
N TRP A 33 1.28 7.72 -7.46
CA TRP A 33 2.68 7.37 -7.25
C TRP A 33 3.13 6.19 -8.10
N LEU A 34 2.41 5.06 -8.07
CA LEU A 34 2.72 3.87 -8.87
C LEU A 34 2.77 4.21 -10.36
N ILE A 35 1.79 4.95 -10.88
CA ILE A 35 1.74 5.36 -12.28
C ILE A 35 2.96 6.24 -12.63
N GLY A 36 3.22 7.28 -11.83
CA GLY A 36 4.30 8.21 -12.14
C GLY A 36 5.70 7.62 -11.97
N VAL A 37 5.93 6.79 -10.94
CA VAL A 37 7.24 6.16 -10.71
C VAL A 37 7.53 5.09 -11.75
N THR A 38 6.55 4.23 -12.09
CA THR A 38 6.78 3.18 -13.10
C THR A 38 7.05 3.79 -14.47
N ASP A 39 6.38 4.88 -14.80
CA ASP A 39 6.59 5.56 -16.06
C ASP A 39 7.98 6.19 -16.18
N VAL A 40 8.47 6.89 -15.14
CA VAL A 40 9.84 7.42 -15.13
C VAL A 40 10.87 6.30 -15.24
N LEU A 41 10.65 5.17 -14.57
CA LEU A 41 11.54 4.02 -14.65
C LEU A 41 11.55 3.35 -16.03
N ASN A 42 10.51 3.59 -16.84
CA ASN A 42 10.41 3.12 -18.23
C ASN A 42 10.88 4.16 -19.25
N GLY A 43 11.61 5.20 -18.82
CA GLY A 43 12.15 6.24 -19.70
C GLY A 43 11.23 7.45 -19.89
N GLY A 44 10.17 7.56 -19.10
CA GLY A 44 9.29 8.73 -19.07
C GLY A 44 9.98 10.02 -18.58
N PRO A 45 9.32 11.17 -18.77
CA PRO A 45 9.90 12.47 -18.41
C PRO A 45 10.01 12.67 -16.89
N ARG A 46 11.08 13.33 -16.45
CA ARG A 46 11.44 13.54 -15.02
C ARG A 46 10.35 14.21 -14.19
N TRP A 47 9.50 15.05 -14.79
CA TRP A 47 8.41 15.72 -14.06
C TRP A 47 7.38 14.72 -13.50
N ARG A 48 7.26 13.51 -14.06
CA ARG A 48 6.36 12.47 -13.53
C ARG A 48 6.83 11.93 -12.19
N ALA A 49 8.14 11.91 -11.92
CA ALA A 49 8.67 11.59 -10.59
C ALA A 49 8.37 12.71 -9.59
N ALA A 50 8.40 13.98 -10.04
CA ALA A 50 7.96 15.12 -9.24
C ALA A 50 6.47 15.01 -8.90
N ALA A 51 5.62 14.72 -9.89
CA ALA A 51 4.18 14.56 -9.69
C ALA A 51 3.85 13.38 -8.76
N ALA A 52 4.51 12.23 -8.95
CA ALA A 52 4.39 11.08 -8.06
C ALA A 52 4.78 11.41 -6.62
N SER A 53 5.90 12.12 -6.43
CA SER A 53 6.40 12.46 -5.09
C SER A 53 5.59 13.57 -4.43
N CYS A 54 5.06 14.51 -5.21
CA CYS A 54 4.10 15.50 -4.74
C CYS A 54 2.80 14.81 -4.29
N ALA A 55 2.29 13.84 -5.05
CA ALA A 55 1.13 13.04 -4.66
C ALA A 55 1.37 12.29 -3.35
N LEU A 56 2.57 11.70 -3.15
CA LEU A 56 2.95 11.12 -1.86
C LEU A 56 2.95 12.18 -0.73
N GLY A 57 3.48 13.37 -1.00
CA GLY A 57 3.50 14.47 -0.03
C GLY A 57 2.10 14.92 0.38
N VAL A 58 1.15 14.99 -0.56
CA VAL A 58 -0.27 15.25 -0.26
C VAL A 58 -0.91 14.04 0.45
N GLY A 59 -0.49 12.82 0.12
CA GLY A 59 -0.95 11.60 0.77
C GLY A 59 -0.61 11.52 2.27
N VAL A 60 0.32 12.34 2.76
CA VAL A 60 0.62 12.47 4.20
C VAL A 60 -0.61 12.87 5.02
N TYR A 61 -1.54 13.61 4.41
CA TYR A 61 -2.78 14.07 5.05
C TYR A 61 -3.93 13.06 4.97
N ALA A 62 -3.77 11.96 4.23
CA ALA A 62 -4.89 11.08 3.89
C ALA A 62 -5.35 10.22 5.08
N GLN A 63 -4.43 9.78 5.93
CA GLN A 63 -4.72 8.89 7.05
C GLN A 63 -3.61 8.94 8.12
N PRO A 64 -3.84 8.38 9.32
CA PRO A 64 -2.85 8.34 10.41
C PRO A 64 -1.50 7.73 10.02
N ALA A 65 -1.53 6.65 9.25
CA ALA A 65 -0.36 5.95 8.73
C ALA A 65 0.34 6.70 7.58
N GLY A 66 -0.28 7.74 7.03
CA GLY A 66 0.16 8.48 5.84
C GLY A 66 1.61 8.95 5.91
N PRO A 67 2.04 9.71 6.94
CA PRO A 67 3.40 10.24 7.00
C PRO A 67 4.48 9.16 6.88
N LEU A 68 4.32 8.04 7.59
CA LEU A 68 5.27 6.92 7.56
C LEU A 68 5.23 6.23 6.20
N THR A 69 4.05 5.80 5.75
CA THR A 69 3.90 5.07 4.48
C THR A 69 4.44 5.89 3.32
N MET A 70 4.01 7.15 3.17
CA MET A 70 4.42 8.01 2.06
C MET A 70 5.93 8.32 2.09
N GLY A 71 6.51 8.51 3.28
CA GLY A 71 7.94 8.69 3.46
C GLY A 71 8.75 7.47 2.99
N PHE A 72 8.33 6.26 3.37
CA PHE A 72 9.01 5.05 2.88
C PHE A 72 8.80 4.81 1.38
N LEU A 73 7.63 5.13 0.83
CA LEU A 73 7.40 5.06 -0.62
C LEU A 73 8.30 6.04 -1.38
N LEU A 74 8.59 7.23 -0.82
CA LEU A 74 9.60 8.14 -1.37
C LEU A 74 11.00 7.52 -1.34
N VAL A 75 11.40 6.91 -0.22
CA VAL A 75 12.70 6.21 -0.11
C VAL A 75 12.82 5.11 -1.17
N ILE A 76 11.75 4.34 -1.39
CA ILE A 76 11.67 3.33 -2.45
C ILE A 76 11.82 3.98 -3.84
N THR A 77 11.17 5.10 -4.10
CA THR A 77 11.33 5.86 -5.36
C THR A 77 12.79 6.25 -5.59
N LEU A 78 13.46 6.81 -4.58
CA LEU A 78 14.86 7.21 -4.68
C LEU A 78 15.78 6.00 -4.91
N ALA A 79 15.54 4.90 -4.21
CA ALA A 79 16.28 3.65 -4.40
C ALA A 79 16.08 3.07 -5.80
N ALA A 80 14.86 3.16 -6.34
CA ALA A 80 14.53 2.70 -7.69
C ALA A 80 15.22 3.56 -8.77
N ILE A 81 15.22 4.89 -8.61
CA ILE A 81 15.93 5.83 -9.51
C ILE A 81 17.44 5.57 -9.47
N TRP A 82 18.00 5.34 -8.28
CA TRP A 82 19.41 4.97 -8.15
C TRP A 82 19.73 3.66 -8.87
N ARG A 83 18.84 2.66 -8.74
CA ARG A 83 18.98 1.35 -9.39
C ARG A 83 18.79 1.40 -10.91
N SER A 84 18.01 2.35 -11.44
CA SER A 84 17.86 2.54 -12.88
C SER A 84 19.09 3.18 -13.54
N GLY A 85 20.11 3.55 -12.76
CA GLY A 85 21.36 4.12 -13.26
C GLY A 85 21.35 5.65 -13.40
N SER A 86 20.23 6.31 -13.11
CA SER A 86 20.12 7.77 -13.11
C SER A 86 20.78 8.33 -11.85
N ARG A 87 22.02 8.81 -11.97
CA ARG A 87 22.84 9.32 -10.86
C ARG A 87 22.99 10.83 -10.81
N ASP A 88 22.32 11.55 -11.69
CA ASP A 88 22.37 13.01 -11.65
C ASP A 88 21.62 13.56 -10.43
N ALA A 89 22.17 14.60 -9.80
CA ALA A 89 21.59 15.19 -8.59
C ALA A 89 20.14 15.63 -8.78
N GLY A 90 19.78 16.09 -10.00
CA GLY A 90 18.42 16.49 -10.35
C GLY A 90 17.40 15.35 -10.25
N SER A 91 17.78 14.13 -10.61
CA SER A 91 16.91 12.94 -10.50
C SER A 91 16.54 12.59 -9.06
N PHE A 92 17.33 13.00 -8.07
CA PHE A 92 17.01 12.82 -6.64
C PHE A 92 16.38 14.07 -6.02
N ALA A 93 16.91 15.25 -6.34
CA ALA A 93 16.45 16.51 -5.77
C ALA A 93 14.99 16.81 -6.15
N VAL A 94 14.60 16.55 -7.41
CA VAL A 94 13.26 16.87 -7.90
C VAL A 94 12.16 16.11 -7.12
N PRO A 95 12.21 14.76 -6.97
CA PRO A 95 11.30 14.02 -6.09
C PRO A 95 11.26 14.53 -4.65
N VAL A 96 12.42 14.78 -4.05
CA VAL A 96 12.53 15.21 -2.65
C VAL A 96 11.89 16.58 -2.43
N VAL A 97 12.18 17.55 -3.30
CA VAL A 97 11.59 18.89 -3.22
C VAL A 97 10.08 18.82 -3.45
N ALA A 98 9.62 18.03 -4.43
CA ALA A 98 8.21 17.89 -4.73
C ALA A 98 7.42 17.24 -3.57
N PHE A 99 7.99 16.25 -2.87
CA PHE A 99 7.41 15.68 -1.65
C PHE A 99 7.43 16.67 -0.48
N SER A 100 8.53 17.40 -0.33
CA SER A 100 8.73 18.33 0.80
C SER A 100 7.77 19.52 0.76
N GLY A 101 7.34 19.95 -0.43
CA GLY A 101 6.41 21.07 -0.59
C GLY A 101 5.10 20.89 0.21
N PRO A 102 4.29 19.86 -0.09
CA PRO A 102 3.10 19.56 0.69
C PRO A 102 3.38 19.32 2.17
N VAL A 103 4.47 18.63 2.53
CA VAL A 103 4.83 18.36 3.94
C VAL A 103 5.18 19.65 4.69
N ALA A 104 5.84 20.61 4.04
CA ALA A 104 6.18 21.88 4.66
C ALA A 104 4.92 22.65 5.09
N VAL A 105 3.80 22.52 4.36
CA VAL A 105 2.51 23.12 4.77
C VAL A 105 2.05 22.58 6.13
N ALA A 106 2.15 21.27 6.36
CA ALA A 106 1.83 20.65 7.66
C ALA A 106 2.76 21.19 8.74
N VAL A 107 4.06 21.22 8.48
CA VAL A 107 5.06 21.69 9.44
C VAL A 107 4.77 23.14 9.85
N VAL A 108 4.52 24.02 8.88
CA VAL A 108 4.18 25.42 9.14
C VAL A 108 2.87 25.53 9.91
N TRP A 109 1.85 24.75 9.55
CA TRP A 109 0.56 24.78 10.23
C TRP A 109 0.64 24.29 11.69
N PHE A 110 1.36 23.20 11.96
CA PHE A 110 1.57 22.70 13.32
C PHE A 110 2.45 23.63 14.16
N ALA A 111 3.43 24.30 13.55
CA ALA A 111 4.22 25.33 14.23
C ALA A 111 3.33 26.52 14.65
N ALA A 112 2.34 26.89 13.81
CA ALA A 112 1.38 27.93 14.13
C ALA A 112 0.25 27.48 15.08
N ASN A 113 -0.08 26.18 15.11
CA ASN A 113 -1.15 25.60 15.91
C ASN A 113 -0.67 24.41 16.77
N PRO A 114 0.22 24.63 17.76
CA PRO A 114 0.80 23.52 18.54
C PRO A 114 -0.22 22.69 19.30
N SER A 115 -1.35 23.27 19.70
CA SER A 115 -2.44 22.58 20.40
C SER A 115 -3.16 21.55 19.55
N ALA A 116 -3.13 21.69 18.22
CA ALA A 116 -3.77 20.73 17.32
C ALA A 116 -2.96 19.43 17.15
N TYR A 117 -1.69 19.43 17.52
CA TYR A 117 -0.83 18.25 17.41
C TYR A 117 -1.30 17.10 18.31
N PRO A 118 -1.55 17.29 19.62
CA PRO A 118 -2.19 16.27 20.47
C PRO A 118 -3.57 15.82 19.98
N ASP A 119 -4.40 16.70 19.43
CA ASP A 119 -5.73 16.34 18.97
C ASP A 119 -5.69 15.46 17.71
N THR A 120 -4.74 15.76 16.82
CA THR A 120 -4.52 15.00 15.58
C THR A 120 -3.87 13.66 15.86
N PHE A 121 -2.73 13.66 16.58
CA PHE A 121 -1.95 12.44 16.83
C PHE A 121 -2.45 11.62 18.02
N GLY A 122 -3.19 12.23 18.96
CA GLY A 122 -3.82 11.53 20.09
C GLY A 122 -5.00 10.67 19.66
N ARG A 123 -5.73 11.07 18.61
CA ARG A 123 -6.70 10.19 17.91
C ARG A 123 -6.02 9.04 17.17
N TRP A 124 -4.74 9.20 16.81
CA TRP A 124 -3.95 8.26 16.02
C TRP A 124 -3.10 7.30 16.88
N ALA A 125 -3.41 7.16 18.17
CA ALA A 125 -2.84 6.15 19.08
C ALA A 125 -1.30 6.09 19.19
N ILE A 126 -0.59 7.18 18.89
CA ILE A 126 0.79 7.32 19.37
C ILE A 126 0.68 7.64 20.86
N HIS A 127 1.13 6.72 21.72
CA HIS A 127 1.05 6.85 23.18
C HIS A 127 1.28 8.30 23.64
N ALA A 128 0.32 8.86 24.38
CA ALA A 128 0.28 10.27 24.81
C ALA A 128 1.59 10.77 25.47
N ALA A 129 2.44 9.86 25.95
CA ALA A 129 3.76 10.15 26.51
C ALA A 129 4.77 10.73 25.50
N HIS A 130 4.68 10.43 24.20
CA HIS A 130 5.67 10.88 23.20
C HIS A 130 5.28 12.16 22.46
N VAL A 131 4.06 12.66 22.70
CA VAL A 131 3.50 13.86 22.04
C VAL A 131 4.19 15.15 22.51
N ARG A 132 4.84 15.13 23.69
CA ARG A 132 5.58 16.28 24.23
C ARG A 132 7.05 16.36 23.81
N PHE A 133 7.68 15.25 23.41
CA PHE A 133 9.09 15.21 23.05
C PHE A 133 9.32 14.29 21.83
N PRO A 134 9.54 14.84 20.62
CA PRO A 134 9.68 14.03 19.40
C PRO A 134 10.88 13.06 19.43
N LEU A 135 11.94 13.40 20.18
CA LEU A 135 13.10 12.53 20.40
C LEU A 135 12.76 11.29 21.23
N ASP A 136 11.82 11.40 22.17
CA ASP A 136 11.37 10.26 22.95
C ASP A 136 10.47 9.34 22.13
N GLY A 137 9.74 9.89 21.15
CA GLY A 137 9.06 9.11 20.11
C GLY A 137 10.04 8.19 19.38
N ILE A 138 11.14 8.73 18.86
CA ILE A 138 12.18 7.96 18.16
C ILE A 138 12.76 6.86 19.07
N ARG A 139 13.04 7.15 20.35
CA ARG A 139 13.52 6.14 21.31
C ARG A 139 12.50 5.04 21.58
N ALA A 140 11.22 5.39 21.67
CA ALA A 140 10.14 4.42 21.87
C ALA A 140 9.89 3.54 20.64
N PHE A 141 10.18 4.05 19.44
CA PHE A 141 10.21 3.25 18.22
C PHE A 141 11.31 2.17 18.24
N VAL A 142 12.38 2.35 19.03
CA VAL A 142 13.57 1.48 19.08
C VAL A 142 13.59 0.58 20.34
N ASN A 143 12.54 0.62 21.17
CA ASN A 143 12.48 -0.24 22.36
C ASN A 143 12.31 -1.73 21.95
N TRP A 144 13.21 -2.60 22.39
CA TRP A 144 13.23 -4.03 22.03
C TRP A 144 11.92 -4.77 22.34
N ASN A 145 11.24 -4.42 23.43
CA ASN A 145 9.97 -5.07 23.80
C ASN A 145 8.82 -4.65 22.86
N THR A 146 8.83 -3.42 22.36
CA THR A 146 7.84 -2.95 21.39
C THR A 146 8.15 -3.42 19.97
N LEU A 147 9.44 -3.61 19.64
CA LEU A 147 9.90 -4.19 18.38
C LEU A 147 9.38 -5.62 18.17
N GLY A 148 9.41 -6.48 19.20
CA GLY A 148 8.87 -7.84 19.11
C GLY A 148 7.38 -7.86 18.75
N THR A 149 6.57 -7.06 19.45
CA THR A 149 5.13 -6.93 19.18
C THR A 149 4.87 -6.36 17.78
N ARG A 150 5.57 -5.30 17.38
CA ARG A 150 5.39 -4.67 16.06
C ARG A 150 5.81 -5.61 14.92
N LEU A 151 6.87 -6.39 15.11
CA LEU A 151 7.30 -7.38 14.14
C LEU A 151 6.26 -8.50 14.01
N SER A 152 5.70 -8.97 15.13
CA SER A 152 4.60 -9.95 15.11
C SER A 152 3.37 -9.40 14.37
N LEU A 153 3.00 -8.13 14.62
CA LEU A 153 1.91 -7.47 13.92
C LEU A 153 2.20 -7.33 12.42
N TYR A 154 3.42 -6.91 12.07
CA TYR A 154 3.88 -6.79 10.69
C TYR A 154 3.71 -8.10 9.92
N TRP A 155 4.15 -9.23 10.49
CA TRP A 155 3.97 -10.54 9.87
C TRP A 155 2.51 -10.96 9.80
N GLY A 156 1.69 -10.60 10.79
CA GLY A 156 0.24 -10.82 10.75
C GLY A 156 -0.45 -10.10 9.58
N PHE A 157 -0.02 -8.89 9.23
CA PHE A 157 -0.53 -8.19 8.04
C PHE A 157 -0.15 -8.85 6.71
N LEU A 158 0.83 -9.76 6.71
CA LEU A 158 1.24 -10.53 5.55
C LEU A 158 0.74 -11.98 5.59
N ASP A 159 -0.06 -12.34 6.60
CA ASP A 159 -0.62 -13.69 6.73
C ASP A 159 -1.60 -13.99 5.58
N PRO A 160 -1.33 -14.98 4.72
CA PRO A 160 -2.21 -15.33 3.62
C PRO A 160 -3.59 -15.80 4.08
N SER A 161 -3.69 -16.45 5.24
CA SER A 161 -4.96 -16.95 5.78
C SER A 161 -5.93 -15.78 6.02
N TRP A 162 -5.45 -14.74 6.69
CA TRP A 162 -6.17 -13.51 6.91
C TRP A 162 -6.49 -12.76 5.60
N LEU A 163 -5.48 -12.62 4.73
CA LEU A 163 -5.59 -11.80 3.51
C LEU A 163 -6.57 -12.37 2.48
N PHE A 164 -6.69 -13.70 2.37
CA PHE A 164 -7.37 -14.37 1.24
C PHE A 164 -8.44 -15.40 1.62
N PHE A 165 -8.56 -15.81 2.89
CA PHE A 165 -9.48 -16.88 3.31
C PHE A 165 -10.47 -16.41 4.37
N ASP A 166 -9.98 -16.15 5.58
CA ASP A 166 -10.85 -16.07 6.77
C ASP A 166 -11.14 -14.63 7.21
N GLY A 167 -10.37 -13.66 6.71
CA GLY A 167 -10.48 -12.27 7.17
C GLY A 167 -10.21 -12.10 8.66
N ALA A 168 -10.48 -10.91 9.20
CA ALA A 168 -10.15 -10.62 10.61
C ALA A 168 -11.11 -11.34 11.56
N ALA A 169 -10.57 -12.12 12.51
CA ALA A 169 -11.37 -12.83 13.52
C ALA A 169 -12.25 -11.90 14.40
N ALA A 170 -11.89 -10.62 14.50
CA ALA A 170 -12.71 -9.61 15.15
C ALA A 170 -13.58 -8.89 14.11
N SER A 171 -14.91 -9.00 14.26
CA SER A 171 -15.91 -8.38 13.38
C SER A 171 -16.08 -6.86 13.56
N THR A 172 -15.22 -6.20 14.33
CA THR A 172 -15.35 -4.79 14.71
C THR A 172 -14.90 -3.80 13.63
N GLY A 173 -14.33 -4.29 12.53
CA GLY A 173 -13.90 -3.48 11.39
C GLY A 173 -14.94 -3.43 10.26
N ALA A 174 -14.78 -2.48 9.34
CA ALA A 174 -15.68 -2.28 8.19
C ALA A 174 -15.85 -3.53 7.30
N MET A 175 -14.90 -4.47 7.35
CA MET A 175 -14.93 -5.71 6.57
C MET A 175 -15.85 -6.79 7.16
N HIS A 176 -16.36 -6.64 8.38
CA HIS A 176 -17.23 -7.64 9.05
C HIS A 176 -16.67 -9.08 9.05
N GLY A 177 -15.34 -9.21 9.16
CA GLY A 177 -14.66 -10.51 9.13
C GLY A 177 -14.38 -11.06 7.73
N ALA A 178 -14.74 -10.36 6.64
CA ALA A 178 -14.38 -10.78 5.30
C ALA A 178 -12.87 -10.60 5.01
N ALA A 179 -12.34 -11.48 4.16
CA ALA A 179 -10.97 -11.39 3.66
C ALA A 179 -10.77 -10.10 2.82
N PRO A 180 -9.65 -9.37 3.00
CA PRO A 180 -9.32 -8.18 2.20
C PRO A 180 -9.24 -8.41 0.69
N PHE A 181 -8.82 -9.61 0.28
CA PHE A 181 -8.58 -10.00 -1.09
C PHE A 181 -9.34 -11.30 -1.40
N LEU A 182 -9.71 -11.46 -2.68
CA LEU A 182 -10.32 -12.67 -3.22
C LEU A 182 -9.30 -13.82 -3.24
N PHE A 183 -9.74 -15.02 -2.89
CA PHE A 183 -8.93 -16.24 -2.89
C PHE A 183 -8.25 -16.46 -4.25
N ALA A 184 -8.99 -16.29 -5.35
CA ALA A 184 -8.43 -16.47 -6.70
C ALA A 184 -7.29 -15.48 -7.04
N MET A 185 -7.22 -14.32 -6.37
CA MET A 185 -6.10 -13.39 -6.54
C MET A 185 -4.79 -13.92 -5.94
N LEU A 186 -4.82 -14.86 -4.99
CA LEU A 186 -3.61 -15.44 -4.41
C LEU A 186 -2.75 -16.14 -5.48
N ALA A 187 -3.37 -16.98 -6.31
CA ALA A 187 -2.66 -17.67 -7.38
C ALA A 187 -2.04 -16.70 -8.40
N LEU A 188 -2.78 -15.64 -8.75
CA LEU A 188 -2.33 -14.60 -9.66
C LEU A 188 -1.19 -13.76 -9.05
N LEU A 189 -1.30 -13.42 -7.76
CA LEU A 189 -0.26 -12.70 -7.01
C LEU A 189 1.04 -13.51 -6.98
N VAL A 190 0.97 -14.79 -6.61
CA VAL A 190 2.13 -15.69 -6.59
C VAL A 190 2.75 -15.80 -7.99
N SER A 191 1.93 -15.95 -9.04
CA SER A 191 2.42 -15.98 -10.41
C SER A 191 3.09 -14.67 -10.82
N GLY A 192 2.51 -13.52 -10.46
CA GLY A 192 3.07 -12.21 -10.78
C GLY A 192 4.38 -11.93 -10.08
N ILE A 193 4.49 -12.27 -8.79
CA ILE A 193 5.74 -12.19 -8.03
C ILE A 193 6.80 -13.10 -8.66
N ALA A 194 6.46 -14.37 -8.92
CA ALA A 194 7.38 -15.32 -9.54
C ALA A 194 7.85 -14.87 -10.93
N GLY A 195 6.95 -14.34 -11.76
CA GLY A 195 7.29 -13.78 -13.08
C GLY A 195 8.31 -12.64 -12.97
N ARG A 196 8.07 -11.70 -12.05
CA ARG A 196 8.99 -10.56 -11.82
C ARG A 196 10.35 -10.98 -11.29
N LEU A 197 10.40 -11.96 -10.40
CA LEU A 197 11.67 -12.48 -9.87
C LEU A 197 12.49 -13.22 -10.94
N ARG A 198 11.82 -13.89 -11.91
CA ARG A 198 12.50 -14.60 -13.02
C ARG A 198 13.12 -13.66 -14.06
N ILE A 199 12.48 -12.53 -14.35
CA ILE A 199 12.97 -11.56 -15.34
C ILE A 199 14.22 -10.81 -14.84
N GLY A 200 14.47 -10.84 -13.52
CA GLY A 200 15.63 -10.23 -12.90
C GLY A 200 15.30 -8.90 -12.20
N PRO A 201 16.27 -8.29 -11.52
CA PRO A 201 16.00 -7.28 -10.53
C PRO A 201 15.93 -5.87 -11.14
N ALA A 202 14.88 -5.65 -11.93
CA ALA A 202 14.52 -4.36 -12.50
C ALA A 202 14.07 -3.36 -11.43
N ALA A 203 14.24 -2.06 -11.70
CA ALA A 203 13.81 -1.00 -10.78
C ALA A 203 12.30 -1.05 -10.49
N VAL A 204 11.47 -1.39 -11.47
CA VAL A 204 10.02 -1.58 -11.28
C VAL A 204 9.72 -2.76 -10.35
N THR A 205 10.47 -3.87 -10.45
CA THR A 205 10.35 -5.01 -9.53
C THR A 205 10.67 -4.59 -8.10
N LEU A 206 11.71 -3.77 -7.91
CA LEU A 206 12.04 -3.19 -6.60
C LEU A 206 10.87 -2.34 -6.07
N VAL A 207 10.29 -1.45 -6.88
CA VAL A 207 9.15 -0.61 -6.45
C VAL A 207 7.98 -1.45 -5.98
N LEU A 208 7.58 -2.47 -6.74
CA LEU A 208 6.41 -3.28 -6.42
C LEU A 208 6.65 -4.15 -5.18
N LEU A 209 7.79 -4.84 -5.09
CA LEU A 209 8.07 -5.76 -3.99
C LEU A 209 8.45 -5.02 -2.70
N ALA A 210 9.29 -3.98 -2.80
CA ALA A 210 9.63 -3.16 -1.63
C ALA A 210 8.42 -2.35 -1.16
N GLY A 211 7.61 -1.83 -2.08
CA GLY A 211 6.34 -1.18 -1.75
C GLY A 211 5.42 -2.13 -0.98
N LEU A 212 5.26 -3.37 -1.47
CA LEU A 212 4.43 -4.38 -0.80
C LEU A 212 4.94 -4.71 0.60
N ALA A 213 6.27 -4.83 0.76
CA ALA A 213 6.89 -5.10 2.05
C ALA A 213 6.77 -3.92 3.03
N VAL A 214 6.77 -2.68 2.54
CA VAL A 214 6.71 -1.47 3.37
C VAL A 214 5.30 -1.07 3.74
N ALA A 215 4.31 -1.34 2.89
CA ALA A 215 2.95 -0.85 3.07
C ALA A 215 2.31 -1.23 4.44
N PRO A 216 2.55 -2.41 5.02
CA PRO A 216 2.06 -2.76 6.37
C PRO A 216 2.85 -2.15 7.53
N LEU A 217 4.03 -1.57 7.27
CA LEU A 217 4.96 -1.15 8.32
C LEU A 217 4.37 -0.03 9.18
N ALA A 218 3.69 0.92 8.54
CA ALA A 218 2.97 1.97 9.27
C ALA A 218 1.82 1.36 10.11
N ALA A 219 0.99 0.49 9.54
CA ALA A 219 -0.10 -0.20 10.25
C ALA A 219 0.38 -0.97 11.49
N SER A 220 1.51 -1.68 11.37
CA SER A 220 2.11 -2.44 12.50
C SER A 220 2.52 -1.55 13.68
N THR A 221 2.71 -0.25 13.46
CA THR A 221 3.07 0.72 14.50
C THR A 221 1.87 1.13 15.36
N PHE A 222 0.65 1.07 14.82
CA PHE A 222 -0.58 1.48 15.49
C PHE A 222 -1.17 0.40 16.40
N GLY A 223 -0.61 -0.81 16.40
CA GLY A 223 -0.91 -1.83 17.40
C GLY A 223 -2.21 -2.61 17.16
N GLN A 224 -2.96 -2.32 16.10
CA GLN A 224 -4.17 -3.06 15.76
C GLN A 224 -3.86 -4.23 14.82
N PRO A 225 -4.01 -5.49 15.27
CA PRO A 225 -3.82 -6.64 14.40
C PRO A 225 -4.88 -6.66 13.31
N HIS A 226 -4.49 -6.98 12.08
CA HIS A 226 -5.41 -7.26 10.97
C HIS A 226 -6.38 -6.12 10.61
N ALA A 227 -6.02 -4.87 10.94
CA ALA A 227 -6.76 -3.67 10.56
C ALA A 227 -6.37 -3.22 9.14
N ILE A 228 -6.98 -3.82 8.10
CA ILE A 228 -6.60 -3.54 6.70
C ILE A 228 -6.70 -2.05 6.33
N GLY A 229 -7.58 -1.28 6.99
CA GLY A 229 -7.70 0.18 6.83
C GLY A 229 -6.36 0.91 6.93
N ASP A 230 -5.57 0.58 7.95
CA ASP A 230 -4.27 1.20 8.20
C ASP A 230 -3.18 0.74 7.20
N ALA A 231 -3.43 -0.37 6.50
CA ALA A 231 -2.53 -0.98 5.52
C ALA A 231 -3.07 -0.93 4.08
N LEU A 232 -4.09 -0.10 3.78
CA LEU A 232 -4.74 -0.08 2.46
C LEU A 232 -3.79 0.21 1.30
N ALA A 233 -2.63 0.82 1.56
CA ALA A 233 -1.57 0.99 0.56
C ALA A 233 -1.11 -0.35 -0.07
N VAL A 234 -1.29 -1.48 0.61
CA VAL A 234 -1.03 -2.84 0.10
C VAL A 234 -1.93 -3.16 -1.12
N VAL A 235 -3.17 -2.70 -1.12
CA VAL A 235 -4.18 -3.04 -2.14
C VAL A 235 -3.71 -2.78 -3.58
N PRO A 236 -3.30 -1.56 -3.96
CA PRO A 236 -2.88 -1.29 -5.33
C PRO A 236 -1.62 -2.07 -5.73
N LEU A 237 -0.72 -2.37 -4.78
CA LEU A 237 0.49 -3.15 -5.03
C LEU A 237 0.16 -4.62 -5.32
N VAL A 238 -0.69 -5.24 -4.49
CA VAL A 238 -1.19 -6.61 -4.71
C VAL A 238 -1.94 -6.70 -6.03
N VAL A 239 -2.82 -5.75 -6.32
CA VAL A 239 -3.60 -5.71 -7.55
C VAL A 239 -2.71 -5.62 -8.79
N VAL A 240 -1.68 -4.78 -8.78
CA VAL A 240 -0.75 -4.64 -9.91
C VAL A 240 0.06 -5.93 -10.10
N LEU A 241 0.53 -6.55 -9.02
CA LEU A 241 1.25 -7.83 -9.10
C LEU A 241 0.35 -8.95 -9.62
N ALA A 242 -0.87 -9.08 -9.10
CA ALA A 242 -1.85 -10.06 -9.56
C ALA A 242 -2.25 -9.84 -11.03
N ALA A 243 -2.46 -8.58 -11.44
CA ALA A 243 -2.71 -8.24 -12.84
C ALA A 243 -1.56 -8.66 -13.75
N GLY A 244 -0.31 -8.49 -13.29
CA GLY A 244 0.88 -8.97 -13.99
C GLY A 244 0.87 -10.49 -14.17
N GLY A 245 0.55 -11.23 -13.10
CA GLY A 245 0.44 -12.70 -13.18
C GLY A 245 -0.64 -13.17 -14.15
N LEU A 246 -1.80 -12.49 -14.18
CA LEU A 246 -2.87 -12.78 -15.13
C LEU A 246 -2.45 -12.46 -16.57
N ALA A 247 -1.80 -11.33 -16.80
CA ALA A 247 -1.28 -10.95 -18.10
C ALA A 247 -0.26 -11.97 -18.62
N ASP A 248 0.64 -12.45 -17.76
CA ASP A 248 1.62 -13.47 -18.09
C ASP A 248 0.96 -14.79 -18.51
N TRP A 249 -0.15 -15.20 -17.86
CA TRP A 249 -0.89 -16.40 -18.27
C TRP A 249 -1.51 -16.26 -19.65
N PHE A 250 -2.08 -15.09 -19.97
CA PHE A 250 -2.65 -14.85 -21.30
C PHE A 250 -1.59 -14.71 -22.40
N ALA A 251 -0.40 -14.21 -22.06
CA ALA A 251 0.71 -14.01 -22.99
C ALA A 251 1.48 -15.30 -23.32
N ARG A 252 1.38 -16.35 -22.50
CA ARG A 252 2.06 -17.63 -22.76
C ARG A 252 1.46 -18.36 -23.97
N ASP A 253 2.35 -18.96 -24.76
CA ASP A 253 1.97 -19.83 -25.86
C ASP A 253 1.45 -21.17 -25.31
N GLY A 254 0.17 -21.46 -25.56
CA GLY A 254 -0.50 -22.68 -25.13
C GLY A 254 -1.94 -22.44 -24.67
N GLY A 255 -2.90 -23.18 -25.24
CA GLY A 255 -4.33 -23.03 -24.92
C GLY A 255 -4.65 -23.23 -23.42
N GLY A 256 -3.88 -24.06 -22.72
CA GLY A 256 -4.07 -24.34 -21.29
C GLY A 256 -3.90 -23.13 -20.38
N TRP A 257 -2.90 -22.27 -20.60
CA TRP A 257 -2.68 -21.08 -19.77
C TRP A 257 -3.77 -20.03 -19.98
N ARG A 258 -4.28 -19.90 -21.20
CA ARG A 258 -5.43 -19.02 -21.50
C ARG A 258 -6.69 -19.53 -20.84
N LEU A 259 -6.93 -20.85 -20.86
CA LEU A 259 -8.04 -21.47 -20.14
C LEU A 259 -7.95 -21.22 -18.63
N LEU A 260 -6.75 -21.40 -18.05
CA LEU A 260 -6.50 -21.08 -16.63
C LEU A 260 -6.72 -19.59 -16.33
N GLY A 261 -6.31 -18.68 -17.22
CA GLY A 261 -6.57 -17.25 -17.10
C GLY A 261 -8.07 -16.93 -17.07
N TRP A 262 -8.85 -17.50 -17.99
CA TRP A 262 -10.30 -17.36 -17.98
C TRP A 262 -10.97 -18.01 -16.76
N ALA A 263 -10.50 -19.18 -16.34
CA ALA A 263 -10.97 -19.85 -15.14
C ALA A 263 -10.71 -19.01 -13.88
N ALA A 264 -9.55 -18.36 -13.78
CA ALA A 264 -9.23 -17.46 -12.68
C ALA A 264 -10.13 -16.21 -12.68
N VAL A 265 -10.40 -15.62 -13.85
CA VAL A 265 -11.35 -14.49 -13.96
C VAL A 265 -12.75 -14.90 -13.53
N ALA A 266 -13.21 -16.08 -13.95
CA ALA A 266 -14.52 -16.61 -13.53
C ALA A 266 -14.56 -16.90 -12.02
N ALA A 267 -13.51 -17.52 -11.48
CA ALA A 267 -13.38 -17.78 -10.05
C ALA A 267 -13.40 -16.49 -9.22
N MET A 268 -12.70 -15.44 -9.68
CA MET A 268 -12.74 -14.13 -9.05
C MET A 268 -14.14 -13.51 -9.04
N ALA A 269 -14.89 -13.63 -10.14
CA ALA A 269 -16.25 -13.12 -10.22
C ALA A 269 -17.21 -13.87 -9.27
N ILE A 270 -17.07 -15.19 -9.19
CA ILE A 270 -17.85 -16.05 -8.28
C ILE A 270 -17.51 -15.72 -6.82
N ASP A 271 -16.23 -15.64 -6.49
CA ASP A 271 -15.73 -15.34 -5.15
C ASP A 271 -16.20 -13.94 -4.69
N PHE A 272 -16.11 -12.93 -5.57
CA PHE A 272 -16.62 -11.60 -5.28
C PHE A 272 -18.14 -11.57 -5.11
N ALA A 273 -18.89 -12.35 -5.90
CA ALA A 273 -20.34 -12.45 -5.72
C ALA A 273 -20.70 -13.08 -4.35
N GLY A 274 -19.96 -14.11 -3.93
CA GLY A 274 -20.10 -14.72 -2.60
C GLY A 274 -19.81 -13.73 -1.48
N PHE A 275 -18.68 -13.02 -1.57
CA PHE A 275 -18.35 -11.91 -0.68
C PHE A 275 -19.47 -10.86 -0.64
N TYR A 276 -19.92 -10.37 -1.80
CA TYR A 276 -20.93 -9.33 -1.89
C TYR A 276 -22.24 -9.73 -1.19
N VAL A 277 -22.72 -10.96 -1.41
CA VAL A 277 -23.93 -11.46 -0.73
C VAL A 277 -23.71 -11.52 0.78
N SER A 278 -22.59 -12.10 1.24
CA SER A 278 -22.28 -12.20 2.68
C SER A 278 -22.22 -10.84 3.37
N TYR A 279 -21.62 -9.84 2.70
CA TYR A 279 -21.45 -8.48 3.19
C TYR A 279 -22.78 -7.73 3.39
N TRP A 280 -23.81 -8.08 2.63
CA TRP A 280 -25.15 -7.48 2.78
C TRP A 280 -26.08 -8.27 3.71
N SER A 281 -25.77 -9.54 3.98
CA SER A 281 -26.57 -10.40 4.85
C SER A 281 -26.18 -10.33 6.33
N GLY A 282 -24.98 -9.84 6.65
CA GLY A 282 -24.52 -9.55 8.01
C GLY A 282 -24.79 -8.12 8.42
#